data_AF-A0A537D1B2-F1
#
_entry.id   AF-A0A537D1B2-F1
#
_cell.length_a   1.000
_cell.length_b   1.000
_cell.length_c   1.000
_cell.angle_alpha   90.00
_cell.angle_beta   90.00
_cell.angle_gamma   90.00
#
_symmetry.space_group_name_H-M   'P 1'
#
loop_
_entity.id
_entity.type
_entity.pdbx_description
1 polymer ?
#
loop_
_entity_poly.entity_id
_entity_poly.type
_entity_poly.pdbx_seq_one_letter_code
_entity_poly.pdbx_strand_id
1 'polypeptide(L)'
;MIVVAIVGILAAIALPSYAYYVQRAKIIEATTSLSDVRQRTEQLFLDTRTYLGNCTAARNAVQPSIQTFTLSCSNEAASTYTITATGVPAKGMSASFVYTIDQAGNKTSAGPTGWAGNATCWATRKDGSCN
;
A
#
# COMPACT_ATOMS: atom_id res chain seq x y z
N MET A 1 21.98 -37.03 14.86
CA MET A 1 21.24 -35.74 14.89
C MET A 1 21.27 -35.02 13.53
N ILE A 2 21.11 -35.74 12.41
CA ILE A 2 21.21 -35.15 11.05
C ILE A 2 19.86 -34.59 10.57
N VAL A 3 18.74 -35.18 10.99
CA VAL A 3 17.39 -34.74 10.61
C VAL A 3 17.10 -33.32 11.08
N VAL A 4 17.50 -32.97 12.31
CA VAL A 4 17.32 -31.61 12.85
C VAL A 4 18.14 -30.59 12.05
N ALA A 5 19.34 -30.96 11.61
CA ALA A 5 20.19 -30.11 10.78
C ALA A 5 19.56 -29.87 9.40
N ILE A 6 19.02 -30.91 8.76
CA ILE A 6 18.34 -30.79 7.44
C ILE A 6 17.07 -29.94 7.56
N VAL A 7 16.24 -30.17 8.59
CA VAL A 7 15.04 -29.37 8.85
C VAL A 7 15.40 -27.90 9.11
N GLY A 8 16.48 -27.63 9.84
CA GLY A 8 16.98 -26.27 10.05
C GLY A 8 17.38 -25.56 8.76
N ILE A 9 18.08 -26.25 7.86
CA ILE A 9 18.49 -25.69 6.56
C ILE A 9 17.29 -25.40 5.66
N LEU A 10 16.32 -26.32 5.60
CA LEU A 10 15.10 -26.13 4.80
C LEU A 10 14.22 -24.99 5.35
N ALA A 11 14.08 -24.89 6.67
CA ALA A 11 13.32 -23.82 7.31
C ALA A 11 13.94 -22.44 7.05
N ALA A 12 15.28 -22.34 7.01
CA ALA A 12 15.99 -21.10 6.74
C ALA A 12 15.69 -20.49 5.36
N ILE A 13 15.34 -21.31 4.36
CA ILE A 13 14.99 -20.86 3.01
C ILE A 13 13.48 -20.67 2.86
N ALA A 14 12.68 -21.60 3.39
CA ALA A 14 11.23 -21.61 3.21
C ALA A 14 10.52 -20.44 3.92
N LEU A 15 10.94 -20.10 5.15
CA LEU A 15 10.33 -19.04 5.94
C LEU A 15 10.44 -17.64 5.32
N PRO A 16 11.62 -17.16 4.89
CA PRO A 16 11.73 -15.83 4.28
C PRO A 16 10.99 -15.74 2.93
N SER A 17 10.92 -16.85 2.18
CA SER A 17 10.16 -16.91 0.92
C SER A 17 8.65 -16.76 1.15
N TYR A 18 8.11 -17.47 2.15
CA TYR A 18 6.69 -17.36 2.49
C TYR A 18 6.32 -15.97 3.02
N ALA A 19 7.16 -15.39 3.88
CA ALA A 19 6.95 -14.03 4.38
C ALA A 19 6.89 -12.99 3.26
N TYR A 20 7.76 -13.13 2.24
CA TYR A 20 7.75 -12.27 1.06
C TYR A 20 6.45 -12.41 0.26
N TYR A 21 5.99 -13.64 0.03
CA TYR A 21 4.73 -13.88 -0.69
C TYR A 21 3.54 -13.22 0.02
N VAL A 22 3.44 -13.38 1.34
CA VAL A 22 2.38 -12.76 2.15
C VAL A 22 2.46 -11.24 2.11
N GLN A 23 3.67 -10.65 2.20
CA GLN A 23 3.85 -9.20 2.06
C GLN A 23 3.39 -8.70 0.70
N ARG A 24 3.76 -9.38 -0.39
CA ARG A 24 3.32 -9.02 -1.75
C ARG A 24 1.79 -9.08 -1.90
N ALA A 25 1.14 -10.10 -1.34
CA ALA A 25 -0.32 -10.19 -1.33
C ALA A 25 -0.97 -8.99 -0.62
N LYS A 26 -0.43 -8.55 0.52
CA LYS A 26 -0.92 -7.38 1.25
C LYS A 26 -0.67 -6.06 0.53
N ILE A 27 0.42 -5.96 -0.24
CA ILE A 27 0.68 -4.79 -1.08
C ILE A 27 -0.42 -4.66 -2.17
N ILE A 28 -0.87 -5.78 -2.75
CA ILE A 28 -1.96 -5.77 -3.73
C ILE A 28 -3.26 -5.23 -3.09
N GLU A 29 -3.57 -5.63 -1.86
CA GLU A 29 -4.69 -5.08 -1.08
C GLU A 29 -4.59 -3.55 -0.97
N ALA A 30 -3.41 -3.02 -0.59
CA ALA A 30 -3.17 -1.58 -0.47
C ALA A 30 -3.38 -0.83 -1.79
N THR A 31 -2.80 -1.33 -2.88
CA THR A 31 -2.91 -0.69 -4.21
C THR A 31 -4.35 -0.70 -4.72
N THR A 32 -5.10 -1.76 -4.44
CA THR A 32 -6.53 -1.87 -4.80
C THR A 32 -7.36 -0.85 -4.02
N SER A 33 -7.14 -0.75 -2.70
CA SER A 33 -7.83 0.23 -1.86
C SER A 33 -7.49 1.67 -2.24
N LEU A 34 -6.23 1.97 -2.60
CA LEU A 34 -5.84 3.30 -3.11
C LEU A 34 -6.59 3.65 -4.40
N SER A 35 -6.72 2.70 -5.33
CA SER A 35 -7.50 2.86 -6.54
C SER A 35 -8.99 3.07 -6.28
N ASP A 36 -9.57 2.35 -5.31
CA ASP A 36 -10.97 2.53 -4.91
C ASP A 36 -11.22 3.93 -4.31
N VAL A 37 -10.37 4.37 -3.38
CA VAL A 37 -10.46 5.74 -2.82
C VAL A 37 -10.34 6.78 -3.92
N ARG A 38 -9.40 6.62 -4.85
CA ARG A 38 -9.24 7.54 -5.98
C ARG A 38 -10.53 7.62 -6.80
N GLN A 39 -11.07 6.48 -7.21
CA GLN A 39 -12.29 6.43 -8.02
C GLN A 39 -13.48 7.10 -7.32
N ARG A 40 -13.68 6.83 -6.02
CA ARG A 40 -14.74 7.47 -5.23
C ARG A 40 -14.52 8.97 -5.08
N THR A 41 -13.28 9.40 -4.93
CA THR A 41 -12.92 10.82 -4.83
C THR A 41 -13.25 11.55 -6.14
N GLU A 42 -12.97 10.93 -7.30
CA GLU A 42 -13.37 11.48 -8.60
C GLU A 42 -14.89 11.51 -8.80
N GLN A 43 -15.61 10.49 -8.32
CA GLN A 43 -17.08 10.49 -8.36
C GLN A 43 -17.66 11.65 -7.54
N LEU A 44 -17.19 11.86 -6.31
CA LEU A 44 -17.63 12.96 -5.45
C LEU A 44 -17.26 14.34 -6.04
N PHE A 45 -16.17 14.43 -6.80
CA PHE A 45 -15.79 15.66 -7.49
C PHE A 45 -16.82 16.05 -8.57
N LEU A 46 -17.45 15.09 -9.24
CA LEU A 46 -18.49 15.38 -10.24
C LEU A 46 -19.70 16.09 -9.61
N ASP A 47 -20.04 15.74 -8.37
CA ASP A 47 -21.19 16.28 -7.64
C ASP A 47 -20.89 17.63 -6.97
N THR A 48 -19.70 17.77 -6.39
CA THR A 48 -19.37 18.90 -5.49
C THR A 48 -18.34 19.87 -6.07
N ARG A 49 -17.68 19.51 -7.19
CA ARG A 49 -16.63 20.30 -7.87
C ARG A 49 -15.44 20.68 -6.98
N THR A 50 -15.15 19.90 -5.94
CA THR A 50 -14.01 20.10 -5.03
C THR A 50 -13.45 18.75 -4.58
N TYR A 51 -12.16 18.67 -4.28
CA TYR A 51 -11.60 17.49 -3.56
C TYR A 51 -11.51 17.70 -2.06
N LEU A 52 -11.64 18.94 -1.57
CA LEU A 52 -11.54 19.28 -0.16
C LEU A 52 -12.66 18.57 0.64
N GLY A 53 -12.27 17.66 1.53
CA GLY A 53 -13.18 16.85 2.34
C GLY A 53 -13.66 15.58 1.64
N ASN A 54 -13.69 15.56 0.30
CA ASN A 54 -14.13 14.40 -0.48
C ASN A 54 -13.13 13.26 -0.48
N CYS A 55 -11.83 13.56 -0.52
CA CYS A 55 -10.81 12.53 -0.36
C CYS A 55 -10.99 11.84 1.00
N THR A 56 -11.12 12.63 2.08
CA THR A 56 -11.36 12.09 3.41
C THR A 56 -12.66 11.27 3.48
N ALA A 57 -13.76 11.72 2.86
CA ALA A 57 -15.02 10.98 2.81
C ALA A 57 -14.88 9.63 2.07
N ALA A 58 -14.27 9.64 0.88
CA ALA A 58 -13.97 8.44 0.11
C ALA A 58 -13.07 7.48 0.89
N ARG A 59 -12.02 7.99 1.52
CA ARG A 59 -11.11 7.22 2.39
C ARG A 59 -11.88 6.55 3.53
N ASN A 60 -12.75 7.28 4.22
CA ASN A 60 -13.53 6.75 5.35
C ASN A 60 -14.45 5.60 4.92
N ALA A 61 -14.96 5.62 3.68
CA ALA A 61 -15.77 4.53 3.13
C ALA A 61 -14.94 3.26 2.83
N VAL A 62 -13.66 3.42 2.47
CA VAL A 62 -12.79 2.29 2.09
C VAL A 62 -11.99 1.74 3.27
N GLN A 63 -11.54 2.56 4.22
CA GLN A 63 -10.68 2.13 5.34
C GLN A 63 -11.18 0.87 6.09
N PRO A 64 -12.48 0.67 6.34
CA PRO A 64 -12.95 -0.53 7.04
C PRO A 64 -12.69 -1.86 6.30
N SER A 65 -12.48 -1.84 4.99
CA SER A 65 -12.22 -3.05 4.18
C SER A 65 -10.75 -3.47 4.17
N ILE A 66 -9.84 -2.64 4.71
CA ILE A 66 -8.39 -2.89 4.74
C ILE A 66 -7.85 -2.73 6.17
N GLN A 67 -7.16 -3.76 6.66
CA GLN A 67 -6.54 -3.74 7.99
C GLN A 67 -5.02 -3.68 7.93
N THR A 68 -4.43 -4.15 6.84
CA THR A 68 -2.97 -4.27 6.66
C THR A 68 -2.29 -2.93 6.41
N PHE A 69 -3.07 -1.95 5.96
CA PHE A 69 -2.65 -0.57 5.74
C PHE A 69 -3.64 0.43 6.32
N THR A 70 -3.13 1.57 6.77
CA THR A 70 -3.91 2.75 7.11
C THR A 70 -3.86 3.73 5.96
N LEU A 71 -5.03 4.14 5.50
CA LEU A 71 -5.23 5.14 4.47
C LEU A 71 -5.37 6.53 5.09
N SER A 72 -4.74 7.52 4.49
CA SER A 72 -4.88 8.92 4.82
C SER A 72 -4.99 9.78 3.56
N CYS A 73 -5.66 10.92 3.70
CA CYS A 73 -5.68 11.98 2.71
C CYS A 73 -4.89 13.17 3.23
N SER A 74 -4.12 13.79 2.37
CA SER A 74 -3.39 15.03 2.62
C SER A 74 -3.46 15.93 1.39
N ASN A 75 -2.97 17.17 1.51
CA ASN A 75 -2.98 18.16 0.42
C ASN A 75 -4.36 18.39 -0.20
N GLU A 76 -5.41 18.23 0.60
CA GLU A 76 -6.79 18.41 0.15
C GLU A 76 -7.07 19.89 -0.13
N ALA A 77 -7.36 20.20 -1.39
CA ALA A 77 -7.81 21.50 -1.83
C ALA A 77 -8.92 21.33 -2.88
N ALA A 78 -9.37 22.42 -3.50
CA ALA A 78 -10.40 22.34 -4.53
C ALA A 78 -10.03 21.40 -5.70
N SER A 79 -8.74 21.36 -6.06
CA SER A 79 -8.24 20.64 -7.24
C SER A 79 -7.06 19.70 -6.96
N THR A 80 -6.67 19.51 -5.70
CA THR A 80 -5.55 18.63 -5.34
C THR A 80 -5.91 17.71 -4.18
N TYR A 81 -5.29 16.54 -4.16
CA TYR A 81 -5.24 15.65 -3.01
C TYR A 81 -4.08 14.67 -3.14
N THR A 82 -3.70 14.04 -2.04
CA THR A 82 -2.79 12.90 -2.04
C THR A 82 -3.34 11.84 -1.10
N ILE A 83 -3.59 10.65 -1.64
CA ILE A 83 -3.96 9.48 -0.84
C ILE A 83 -2.68 8.73 -0.51
N THR A 84 -2.50 8.37 0.76
CA THR A 84 -1.36 7.60 1.25
C THR A 84 -1.86 6.33 1.94
N ALA A 85 -1.25 5.19 1.62
CA ALA A 85 -1.42 3.93 2.33
C ALA A 85 -0.13 3.60 3.07
N THR A 86 -0.20 3.51 4.40
CA THR A 86 0.93 3.20 5.28
C THR A 86 0.75 1.84 5.95
N GLY A 87 1.77 0.98 5.91
CA GLY A 87 1.69 -0.37 6.48
C GLY A 87 1.46 -0.38 7.99
N VAL A 88 0.70 -1.37 8.47
CA VAL A 88 0.38 -1.55 9.90
C VAL A 88 1.23 -2.68 10.50
N PRO A 89 2.20 -2.38 11.40
CA PRO A 89 3.11 -3.38 11.96
C PRO A 89 2.37 -4.52 12.69
N ALA A 90 1.30 -4.20 13.41
CA ALA A 90 0.46 -5.18 14.10
C ALA A 90 -0.22 -6.19 13.16
N LYS A 91 -0.30 -5.89 11.86
CA LYS A 91 -0.84 -6.76 10.81
C LYS A 91 0.26 -7.32 9.90
N GLY A 92 1.52 -7.23 10.33
CA GLY A 92 2.67 -7.81 9.62
C GLY A 92 3.10 -7.02 8.38
N MET A 93 2.81 -5.72 8.32
CA MET A 93 3.35 -4.79 7.32
C MET A 93 4.14 -3.68 8.01
N SER A 94 5.41 -3.50 7.66
CA SER A 94 6.20 -2.39 8.21
C SER A 94 5.55 -1.04 7.92
N ALA A 95 5.63 -0.11 8.88
CA ALA A 95 5.20 1.28 8.69
C ALA A 95 6.02 2.03 7.62
N SER A 96 7.18 1.49 7.23
CA SER A 96 7.96 2.01 6.11
C SER A 96 7.40 1.63 4.74
N PHE A 97 6.43 0.72 4.66
CA PHE A 97 5.66 0.54 3.44
C PHE A 97 4.71 1.71 3.27
N VAL A 98 5.01 2.56 2.30
CA VAL A 98 4.23 3.77 2.00
C VAL A 98 3.92 3.77 0.52
N TYR A 99 2.66 3.83 0.15
CA TYR A 99 2.19 3.92 -1.23
C TYR A 99 1.34 5.16 -1.39
N THR A 100 1.57 5.93 -2.44
CA THR A 100 0.81 7.17 -2.65
C THR A 100 0.22 7.25 -4.04
N ILE A 101 -0.86 8.02 -4.16
CA ILE A 101 -1.41 8.47 -5.43
C ILE A 101 -2.03 9.86 -5.28
N ASP A 102 -1.81 10.73 -6.26
CA ASP A 102 -2.41 12.06 -6.33
C ASP A 102 -3.54 12.14 -7.37
N GLN A 103 -4.18 13.31 -7.48
CA GLN A 103 -5.26 13.54 -8.45
C GLN A 103 -4.82 13.33 -9.91
N ALA A 104 -3.56 13.64 -10.23
CA ALA A 104 -2.99 13.45 -11.57
C ALA A 104 -2.68 11.98 -11.85
N GLY A 105 -2.69 11.12 -10.84
CA GLY A 105 -2.37 9.71 -10.94
C GLY A 105 -0.89 9.40 -10.84
N ASN A 106 -0.09 10.35 -10.34
CA ASN A 106 1.30 10.09 -10.01
C ASN A 106 1.35 9.11 -8.84
N LYS A 107 2.05 8.00 -9.03
CA LYS A 107 2.16 6.94 -8.04
C LYS A 107 3.57 6.90 -7.51
N THR A 108 3.71 6.80 -6.19
CA THR A 108 5.00 6.51 -5.58
C THR A 108 4.88 5.38 -4.57
N SER A 109 6.00 4.73 -4.29
CA SER A 109 6.12 3.70 -3.28
C SER A 109 7.46 3.79 -2.58
N ALA A 110 7.45 3.49 -1.29
CA ALA A 110 8.62 3.28 -0.46
C ALA A 110 8.45 1.98 0.34
N GLY A 111 9.56 1.34 0.65
CA GLY A 111 9.60 0.09 1.41
C GLY A 111 10.63 0.15 2.54
N PRO A 112 10.55 -0.79 3.50
CA PRO A 112 11.58 -0.98 4.51
C PRO A 112 12.89 -1.51 3.89
N THR A 113 13.96 -1.57 4.68
CA THR A 113 15.24 -2.18 4.25
C THR A 113 15.03 -3.55 3.59
N GLY A 114 15.61 -3.72 2.39
CA GLY A 114 15.43 -4.92 1.58
C GLY A 114 14.22 -4.88 0.63
N TRP A 115 13.48 -3.77 0.62
CA TRP A 115 12.45 -3.44 -0.37
C TRP A 115 12.77 -2.07 -0.99
N ALA A 116 13.11 -2.06 -2.28
CA ALA A 116 13.26 -0.81 -3.02
C ALA A 116 11.90 -0.17 -3.28
N GLY A 117 11.84 1.16 -3.12
CA GLY A 117 10.72 1.97 -3.55
C GLY A 117 10.76 2.27 -5.05
N ASN A 118 9.73 2.96 -5.54
CA ASN A 118 9.65 3.43 -6.91
C ASN A 118 8.89 4.77 -6.96
N ALA A 119 9.44 5.77 -7.67
CA ALA A 119 8.86 7.11 -7.77
C ALA A 119 7.79 7.26 -8.86
N THR A 120 7.52 6.20 -9.63
CA THR A 120 6.60 6.25 -10.79
C THR A 120 5.48 5.22 -10.73
N CYS A 121 5.61 4.20 -9.87
CA CYS A 121 4.61 3.16 -9.72
C CYS A 121 4.62 2.56 -8.31
N TRP A 122 3.63 1.71 -8.04
CA TRP A 122 3.54 0.98 -6.78
C TRP A 122 4.38 -0.30 -6.88
N ALA A 123 5.56 -0.29 -6.26
CA ALA A 123 6.45 -1.45 -6.23
C ALA A 123 5.75 -2.62 -5.54
N THR A 124 5.62 -3.75 -6.24
CA THR A 124 5.03 -4.99 -5.68
C THR A 124 6.09 -6.03 -5.33
N ARG A 125 7.34 -5.78 -5.70
CA ARG A 125 8.50 -6.66 -5.48
C ARG A 125 9.63 -5.94 -4.76
N LYS A 126 10.54 -6.72 -4.18
CA LYS A 126 11.68 -6.21 -3.39
C LYS A 126 12.68 -5.38 -4.20
N ASP A 127 12.79 -5.63 -5.49
CA ASP A 127 13.65 -4.89 -6.41
C ASP A 127 13.05 -3.55 -6.87
N GLY A 128 11.84 -3.21 -6.41
CA GLY A 128 11.16 -1.96 -6.78
C GLY A 128 10.39 -2.07 -8.10
N SER A 129 10.29 -3.27 -8.68
CA SER A 129 9.46 -3.51 -9.86
C SER A 129 7.98 -3.51 -9.50
N CYS A 130 7.17 -3.08 -10.47
CA CYS A 130 5.72 -3.02 -10.35
C CYS A 130 5.02 -4.22 -11.01
N ASN A 131 5.72 -4.92 -11.92
CA ASN A 131 5.32 -6.23 -12.49
C ASN A 131 5.99 -7.36 -11.73
#